data_AF-A0A949ZGL2-F1
#
_entry.id   AF-A0A949ZGL2-F1
#
_cell.length_a   1.000
_cell.length_b   1.000
_cell.length_c   1.000
_cell.angle_alpha   90.00
_cell.angle_beta   90.00
_cell.angle_gamma   90.00
#
_symmetry.space_group_name_H-M   'P 1'
#
loop_
_entity.id
_entity.type
_entity.pdbx_description
1 polymer ?
#
loop_
_entity_poly.entity_id
_entity_poly.type
_entity_poly.pdbx_seq_one_letter_code
_entity_poly.pdbx_strand_id
1 'polypeptide(L)'
;MTAARLALIPSLFAVAALAGCSASSSTGTSTPTAATTAPTPSATPSQAPAGVDLSGTWTGSYSGPFNGTFTLTWTQSSSGTLNGTINLSSPADHLGISGQVSGSAINFGAVGVVTYTGTVSGNSMSGSYTDVANGQMGSWNASKS
;
A
#
# COMPACT_ATOMS: atom_id res chain seq x y z
N MET A 1 7.12 5.02 -57.86
CA MET A 1 5.64 5.09 -57.95
C MET A 1 5.15 5.28 -56.52
N THR A 2 4.98 6.54 -56.08
CA THR A 2 3.65 7.21 -55.86
C THR A 2 3.08 6.85 -54.47
N ALA A 3 2.50 7.72 -53.64
CA ALA A 3 2.63 9.13 -53.21
C ALA A 3 1.54 9.37 -52.13
N ALA A 4 1.57 10.55 -51.50
CA ALA A 4 0.55 11.24 -50.67
C ALA A 4 0.57 10.95 -49.15
N ARG A 5 0.99 11.86 -48.25
CA ARG A 5 0.58 13.25 -47.89
C ARG A 5 -0.78 13.36 -47.18
N LEU A 6 -0.77 13.71 -45.89
CA LEU A 6 -1.63 14.77 -45.32
C LEU A 6 -1.09 15.25 -43.96
N ALA A 7 -1.09 16.57 -43.76
CA ALA A 7 -0.62 17.30 -42.58
C ALA A 7 -1.82 17.92 -41.83
N LEU A 8 -1.73 18.13 -40.50
CA LEU A 8 -2.22 19.34 -39.80
C LEU A 8 -1.83 19.37 -38.30
N ILE A 9 -1.23 20.49 -37.88
CA ILE A 9 -1.09 21.08 -36.52
C ILE A 9 -1.89 22.41 -36.61
N PRO A 10 -2.60 23.02 -35.61
CA PRO A 10 -2.23 23.23 -34.19
C PRO A 10 -3.40 23.28 -33.16
N SER A 11 -3.14 23.47 -31.86
CA SER A 11 -3.65 24.66 -31.12
C SER A 11 -3.40 24.65 -29.61
N LEU A 12 -2.91 25.81 -29.17
CA LEU A 12 -2.77 26.39 -27.85
C LEU A 12 -4.11 26.52 -27.11
N PHE A 13 -4.12 26.35 -25.78
CA PHE A 13 -4.95 27.17 -24.89
C PHE A 13 -4.18 27.48 -23.60
N ALA A 14 -4.25 28.75 -23.19
CA ALA A 14 -3.51 29.38 -22.10
C ALA A 14 -4.47 30.17 -21.18
N VAL A 15 -3.94 30.56 -20.02
CA VAL A 15 -4.37 31.64 -19.07
C VAL A 15 -5.54 31.24 -18.12
N ALA A 16 -5.61 31.54 -16.82
CA ALA A 16 -5.11 32.59 -15.90
C ALA A 16 -4.92 32.00 -14.47
N ALA A 17 -3.95 32.32 -13.60
CA ALA A 17 -3.47 33.58 -13.00
C ALA A 17 -4.43 34.27 -11.99
N LEU A 18 -4.07 34.18 -10.68
CA LEU A 18 -4.29 35.14 -9.58
C LEU A 18 -3.19 34.82 -8.54
N ALA A 19 -2.03 35.50 -8.49
CA ALA A 19 -1.74 36.88 -8.06
C ALA A 19 -2.10 37.15 -6.58
N GLY A 20 -1.09 37.40 -5.75
CA GLY A 20 -1.28 37.81 -4.34
C GLY A 20 -0.01 37.81 -3.50
N CYS A 21 1.06 38.46 -3.97
CA CYS A 21 2.23 38.84 -3.18
C CYS A 21 1.90 40.02 -2.25
N SER A 22 2.52 40.09 -1.05
CA SER A 22 3.08 41.33 -0.48
C SER A 22 3.68 41.09 0.91
N ALA A 23 5.00 41.25 0.98
CA ALA A 23 5.69 41.65 2.19
C ALA A 23 5.41 43.14 2.44
N SER A 24 5.14 43.52 3.70
CA SER A 24 5.39 44.88 4.20
C SER A 24 5.45 44.88 5.72
N SER A 25 6.53 45.46 6.21
CA SER A 25 6.85 45.81 7.58
C SER A 25 5.92 46.89 8.13
N SER A 26 5.46 46.73 9.37
CA SER A 26 4.94 47.83 10.20
C SER A 26 5.43 47.67 11.64
N THR A 27 6.21 48.64 12.09
CA THR A 27 6.55 48.90 13.49
C THR A 27 5.29 49.15 14.31
N GLY A 28 5.14 48.42 15.41
CA GLY A 28 4.10 48.65 16.42
C GLY A 28 4.61 48.26 17.80
N THR A 29 5.10 49.24 18.55
CA THR A 29 5.25 49.18 20.01
C THR A 29 3.86 49.08 20.63
N SER A 30 3.62 48.13 21.54
CA SER A 30 2.88 48.30 22.82
C SER A 30 2.60 46.97 23.55
N THR A 31 3.03 46.93 24.81
CA THR A 31 2.48 46.21 25.98
C THR A 31 2.78 44.71 26.17
N PRO A 32 3.49 44.31 27.26
CA PRO A 32 3.54 42.92 27.70
C PRO A 32 2.27 42.60 28.49
N THR A 33 1.43 41.70 27.97
CA THR A 33 0.37 41.05 28.75
C THR A 33 0.73 39.59 28.90
N ALA A 34 0.93 39.16 30.16
CA ALA A 34 1.36 37.83 30.52
C ALA A 34 0.42 36.76 29.91
N ALA A 35 0.98 35.88 29.08
CA ALA A 35 0.29 34.69 28.62
C ALA A 35 0.15 33.71 29.79
N THR A 36 -1.09 33.52 30.23
CA THR A 36 -1.48 32.46 31.14
C THR A 36 -1.18 31.12 30.47
N THR A 37 -0.32 30.30 31.08
CA THR A 37 0.01 28.95 30.59
C THR A 37 -1.25 28.09 30.59
N ALA A 38 -1.84 27.89 29.41
CA ALA A 38 -2.84 26.86 29.20
C ALA A 38 -2.20 25.49 29.48
N PRO A 39 -2.84 24.59 30.25
CA PRO A 39 -2.31 23.25 30.46
C PRO A 39 -2.25 22.52 29.11
N THR A 40 -1.07 22.07 28.75
CA THR A 40 -0.83 21.15 27.65
C THR A 40 -1.73 19.92 27.83
N PRO A 41 -2.55 19.53 26.83
CA PRO A 41 -3.30 18.28 26.94
C PRO A 41 -2.31 17.14 27.12
N SER A 42 -2.49 16.39 28.21
CA SER A 42 -1.77 15.15 28.48
C SER A 42 -2.00 14.21 27.30
N ALA A 43 -0.92 13.86 26.60
CA ALA A 43 -0.97 12.92 25.50
C ALA A 43 -1.59 11.61 26.02
N THR A 44 -2.77 11.29 25.50
CA THR A 44 -3.38 9.97 25.74
C THR A 44 -2.38 8.92 25.27
N PRO A 45 -2.04 7.90 26.08
CA PRO A 45 -1.15 6.84 25.63
C PRO A 45 -1.76 6.22 24.37
N SER A 46 -1.06 6.36 23.25
CA SER A 46 -1.40 5.71 21.99
C SER A 46 -1.37 4.20 22.26
N GLN A 47 -2.55 3.60 22.37
CA GLN A 47 -2.70 2.16 22.52
C GLN A 47 -1.95 1.52 21.35
N ALA A 48 -0.96 0.67 21.65
CA ALA A 48 -0.29 -0.12 20.64
C ALA A 48 -1.38 -0.80 19.79
N PRO A 49 -1.35 -0.67 18.45
CA PRO A 49 -2.39 -1.24 17.60
C PRO A 49 -2.59 -2.71 17.97
N ALA A 50 -3.82 -3.11 18.25
CA ALA A 50 -4.14 -4.52 18.46
C ALA A 50 -3.62 -5.30 17.25
N GLY A 51 -2.72 -6.25 17.49
CA GLY A 51 -2.12 -7.04 16.42
C GLY A 51 -3.20 -7.78 15.64
N VAL A 52 -3.15 -7.71 14.31
CA VAL A 52 -4.01 -8.54 13.46
C VAL A 52 -3.56 -9.99 13.54
N ASP A 53 -4.50 -10.91 13.76
CA ASP A 53 -4.24 -12.36 13.70
C ASP A 53 -4.60 -12.92 12.32
N LEU A 54 -3.57 -13.27 11.58
CA LEU A 54 -3.65 -13.83 10.23
C LEU A 54 -3.62 -15.36 10.22
N SER A 55 -3.50 -16.00 11.37
CA SER A 55 -3.48 -17.46 11.48
C SER A 55 -4.73 -18.10 10.87
N GLY A 56 -4.57 -19.28 10.27
CA GLY A 56 -5.65 -20.03 9.62
C GLY A 56 -5.61 -19.98 8.10
N THR A 57 -6.76 -20.26 7.48
CA THR A 57 -6.88 -20.42 6.03
C THR A 57 -7.47 -19.17 5.38
N TRP A 58 -6.87 -18.77 4.25
CA TRP A 58 -7.29 -17.65 3.44
C TRP A 58 -7.47 -18.11 2.00
N THR A 59 -8.52 -17.64 1.35
CA THR A 59 -8.79 -17.92 -0.06
C THR A 59 -8.86 -16.62 -0.84
N GLY A 60 -8.37 -16.63 -2.07
CA GLY A 60 -8.23 -15.40 -2.82
C GLY A 60 -7.97 -15.60 -4.30
N SER A 61 -7.75 -14.48 -4.98
CA SER A 61 -7.47 -14.44 -6.41
C SER A 61 -6.34 -13.48 -6.74
N TYR A 62 -5.61 -13.78 -7.81
CA TYR A 62 -4.60 -12.88 -8.38
C TYR A 62 -4.87 -12.64 -9.86
N SER A 63 -4.43 -11.48 -10.32
CA SER A 63 -4.63 -11.01 -11.69
C SER A 63 -3.45 -10.19 -12.18
N GLY A 64 -3.32 -10.10 -13.49
CA GLY A 64 -2.26 -9.36 -14.18
C GLY A 64 -1.61 -10.27 -15.22
N PRO A 65 -0.27 -10.41 -15.20
CA PRO A 65 0.47 -11.33 -16.08
C PRO A 65 0.05 -12.80 -15.91
N PHE A 66 -0.33 -13.17 -14.69
CA PHE A 66 -0.94 -14.45 -14.35
C PHE A 66 -2.33 -14.20 -13.75
N ASN A 67 -3.24 -15.14 -13.96
CA ASN A 67 -4.61 -15.03 -13.48
C ASN A 67 -5.03 -16.36 -12.88
N GLY A 68 -5.59 -16.33 -11.66
CA GLY A 68 -5.98 -17.54 -10.97
C GLY A 68 -6.45 -17.28 -9.54
N THR A 69 -6.57 -18.37 -8.81
CA THR A 69 -7.00 -18.40 -7.41
C THR A 69 -5.92 -19.03 -6.56
N PHE A 70 -5.99 -18.80 -5.26
CA PHE A 70 -5.11 -19.44 -4.31
C PHE A 70 -5.79 -19.75 -3.00
N THR A 71 -5.17 -20.67 -2.26
CA THR A 71 -5.45 -20.91 -0.84
C THR A 71 -4.15 -20.74 -0.08
N LEU A 72 -4.14 -19.94 0.99
CA LEU A 72 -3.03 -19.87 1.94
C LEU A 72 -3.43 -20.52 3.25
N THR A 73 -2.45 -21.14 3.90
CA THR A 73 -2.56 -21.54 5.29
C THR A 73 -1.41 -20.96 6.07
N TRP A 74 -1.71 -20.23 7.15
CA TRP A 74 -0.75 -19.47 7.93
C TRP A 74 -0.73 -19.88 9.40
N THR A 75 0.46 -19.80 9.98
CA THR A 75 0.69 -19.70 11.42
C THR A 75 1.41 -18.37 11.69
N GLN A 76 0.90 -17.59 12.64
CA GLN A 76 1.51 -16.34 13.06
C GLN A 76 2.17 -16.48 14.43
N SER A 77 3.42 -16.01 14.56
CA SER A 77 4.11 -15.88 15.84
C SER A 77 3.69 -14.63 16.60
N SER A 78 3.99 -14.57 17.89
CA SER A 78 3.77 -13.38 18.73
C SER A 78 4.54 -12.14 18.27
N SER A 79 5.60 -12.30 17.47
CA SER A 79 6.37 -11.21 16.88
C SER A 79 5.79 -10.69 15.55
N GLY A 80 4.68 -11.26 15.07
CA GLY A 80 4.08 -10.93 13.77
C GLY A 80 4.73 -11.64 12.59
N THR A 81 5.56 -12.66 12.83
CA THR A 81 6.17 -13.46 11.77
C THR A 81 5.19 -14.52 11.29
N LEU A 82 5.08 -14.62 9.98
CA LEU A 82 4.15 -15.51 9.33
C LEU A 82 4.92 -16.67 8.68
N ASN A 83 4.44 -17.89 8.90
CA ASN A 83 4.94 -19.09 8.23
C ASN A 83 3.76 -19.88 7.68
N GLY A 84 3.86 -20.35 6.44
CA GLY A 84 2.72 -20.98 5.80
C GLY A 84 3.01 -21.63 4.46
N THR A 85 1.93 -21.96 3.78
CA THR A 85 1.94 -22.47 2.42
C THR A 85 0.94 -21.72 1.57
N ILE A 86 1.19 -21.67 0.26
CA ILE A 86 0.27 -21.17 -0.75
C ILE A 86 0.09 -22.22 -1.84
N ASN A 87 -1.16 -22.49 -2.18
CA ASN A 87 -1.55 -23.35 -3.29
C ASN A 87 -2.17 -22.49 -4.38
N LEU A 88 -1.54 -22.42 -5.55
CA LEU A 88 -1.96 -21.63 -6.71
C LEU A 88 -2.74 -22.50 -7.71
N SER A 89 -3.69 -21.91 -8.42
CA SER A 89 -4.47 -22.64 -9.43
C SER A 89 -3.92 -22.51 -10.86
N SER A 90 -3.22 -21.43 -11.20
CA SER A 90 -2.75 -21.19 -12.59
C SER A 90 -1.59 -20.18 -12.68
N PRO A 91 -0.34 -20.62 -12.92
CA PRO A 91 0.06 -22.03 -12.98
C PRO A 91 -0.21 -22.74 -11.66
N ALA A 92 -0.54 -24.03 -11.72
CA ALA A 92 -0.75 -24.83 -10.52
C ALA A 92 0.58 -25.06 -9.82
N ASP A 93 0.69 -24.63 -8.57
CA ASP A 93 1.93 -24.74 -7.80
C ASP A 93 1.63 -24.74 -6.29
N HIS A 94 2.53 -25.34 -5.52
CA HIS A 94 2.41 -25.45 -4.06
C HIS A 94 3.73 -25.05 -3.42
N LEU A 95 3.75 -23.88 -2.79
CA LEU A 95 4.97 -23.25 -2.30
C LEU A 95 4.93 -23.03 -0.79
N GLY A 96 6.06 -23.23 -0.13
CA GLY A 96 6.29 -22.76 1.23
C GLY A 96 6.55 -21.25 1.21
N ILE A 97 5.89 -20.53 2.10
CA ILE A 97 6.00 -19.08 2.19
C ILE A 97 6.32 -18.62 3.60
N SER A 98 7.02 -17.50 3.68
CA SER A 98 7.28 -16.78 4.91
C SER A 98 6.94 -15.31 4.73
N GLY A 99 6.65 -14.64 5.83
CA GLY A 99 6.28 -13.24 5.80
C GLY A 99 6.33 -12.57 7.16
N GLN A 100 5.93 -11.31 7.17
CA GLN A 100 5.80 -10.48 8.36
C GLN A 100 4.54 -9.63 8.23
N VAL A 101 3.88 -9.41 9.35
CA VAL A 101 2.81 -8.42 9.48
C VAL A 101 3.20 -7.38 10.52
N SER A 102 3.00 -6.10 10.19
CA SER A 102 3.26 -4.97 11.07
C SER A 102 2.10 -3.99 10.98
N GLY A 103 1.32 -3.90 12.05
CA GLY A 103 0.05 -3.17 12.04
C GLY A 103 -0.90 -3.75 11.00
N SER A 104 -1.28 -2.95 10.01
CA SER A 104 -2.13 -3.39 8.89
C SER A 104 -1.34 -3.78 7.63
N ALA A 105 -0.01 -3.62 7.61
CA ALA A 105 0.81 -3.93 6.45
C ALA A 105 1.30 -5.39 6.50
N ILE A 106 1.23 -6.08 5.37
CA ILE A 106 1.68 -7.46 5.22
C ILE A 106 2.67 -7.57 4.06
N ASN A 107 3.75 -8.32 4.27
CA ASN A 107 4.67 -8.73 3.22
C ASN A 107 4.98 -10.22 3.40
N PHE A 108 4.87 -10.98 2.32
CA PHE A 108 5.21 -12.40 2.32
C PHE A 108 5.68 -12.87 0.96
N GLY A 109 6.27 -14.06 0.90
CA GLY A 109 6.70 -14.61 -0.37
C GLY A 109 7.33 -15.98 -0.25
N ALA A 110 7.60 -16.56 -1.40
CA ALA A 110 8.49 -17.72 -1.52
C ALA A 110 9.87 -17.21 -1.95
N VAL A 111 10.91 -17.64 -1.24
CA VAL A 111 12.29 -17.14 -1.42
C VAL A 111 12.75 -17.37 -2.86
N GLY A 112 13.11 -16.28 -3.55
CA GLY A 112 13.60 -16.31 -4.92
C GLY A 112 12.53 -16.52 -6.01
N VAL A 113 11.25 -16.62 -5.62
CA VAL A 113 10.15 -16.89 -6.57
C VAL A 113 9.24 -15.68 -6.70
N VAL A 114 8.58 -15.28 -5.61
CA VAL A 114 7.55 -14.24 -5.64
C VAL A 114 7.49 -13.50 -4.32
N THR A 115 7.24 -12.20 -4.38
CA THR A 115 6.99 -11.35 -3.20
C THR A 115 5.59 -10.73 -3.32
N TYR A 116 4.80 -10.85 -2.27
CA TYR A 116 3.46 -10.28 -2.10
C TYR A 116 3.52 -9.19 -1.03
N THR A 117 3.02 -8.02 -1.38
CA THR A 117 2.85 -6.89 -0.46
C THR A 117 1.37 -6.52 -0.42
N GLY A 118 0.89 -6.05 0.73
CA GLY A 118 -0.49 -5.64 0.84
C GLY A 118 -0.87 -5.06 2.19
N THR A 119 -2.17 -4.92 2.37
CA THR A 119 -2.79 -4.47 3.60
C THR A 119 -3.88 -5.44 4.05
N VAL A 120 -4.11 -5.47 5.36
CA VAL A 120 -5.11 -6.29 6.03
C VAL A 120 -6.15 -5.38 6.67
N SER A 121 -7.42 -5.68 6.44
CA SER A 121 -8.56 -5.01 7.08
C SER A 121 -9.59 -6.06 7.49
N GLY A 122 -9.70 -6.32 8.79
CA GLY A 122 -10.60 -7.35 9.33
C GLY A 122 -10.27 -8.74 8.78
N ASN A 123 -11.25 -9.35 8.12
CA ASN A 123 -11.13 -10.69 7.50
C ASN A 123 -10.74 -10.64 6.02
N SER A 124 -10.26 -9.50 5.53
CA SER A 124 -9.88 -9.30 4.13
C SER A 124 -8.48 -8.74 4.01
N MET A 125 -7.77 -9.12 2.95
CA MET A 125 -6.47 -8.58 2.60
C MET A 125 -6.33 -8.40 1.09
N SER A 126 -5.49 -7.46 0.68
CA SER A 126 -5.26 -7.18 -0.73
C SER A 126 -3.94 -6.47 -0.95
N GLY A 127 -3.41 -6.60 -2.16
CA GLY A 127 -2.26 -5.81 -2.57
C GLY A 127 -1.71 -6.24 -3.92
N SER A 128 -0.39 -6.21 -4.02
CA SER A 128 0.34 -6.49 -5.25
C SER A 128 1.38 -7.58 -5.04
N TYR A 129 1.68 -8.30 -6.11
CA TYR A 129 2.77 -9.28 -6.13
C TYR A 129 3.78 -8.93 -7.22
N THR A 130 5.02 -9.36 -7.00
CA THR A 130 6.12 -9.27 -7.96
C THR A 130 6.73 -10.64 -8.13
N ASP A 131 6.69 -11.15 -9.36
CA ASP A 131 7.48 -12.31 -9.77
C ASP A 131 8.95 -11.90 -9.84
N VAL A 132 9.78 -12.51 -9.02
CA VAL A 132 11.18 -12.11 -8.83
C VAL A 132 12.03 -12.47 -10.06
N ALA A 133 11.68 -13.55 -10.75
CA ALA A 133 12.43 -14.03 -11.91
C ALA A 133 12.24 -13.13 -13.14
N ASN A 134 11.01 -12.67 -13.40
CA ASN A 134 10.65 -11.93 -14.60
C ASN A 134 10.38 -10.44 -14.35
N GLY A 135 10.37 -10.00 -13.09
CA GLY A 135 10.06 -8.61 -12.70
C GLY A 135 8.60 -8.21 -12.99
N GLN A 136 7.73 -9.20 -13.22
CA GLN A 136 6.34 -9.00 -13.57
C GLN A 136 5.51 -8.71 -12.32
N MET A 137 4.61 -7.75 -12.40
CA MET A 137 3.77 -7.34 -11.28
C MET A 137 2.30 -7.60 -11.56
N GLY A 138 1.56 -7.96 -10.52
CA GLY A 138 0.11 -8.10 -10.58
C GLY A 138 -0.54 -7.74 -9.25
N SER A 139 -1.85 -7.93 -9.18
CA SER A 139 -2.66 -7.64 -7.99
C SER A 139 -3.27 -8.91 -7.43
N TRP A 140 -3.57 -8.90 -6.14
CA TRP A 140 -4.21 -10.01 -5.44
C TRP A 140 -5.15 -9.54 -4.34
N ASN A 141 -6.13 -10.36 -4.00
CA ASN A 141 -7.02 -10.19 -2.85
C ASN A 141 -7.27 -11.54 -2.16
N ALA A 142 -7.66 -11.51 -0.89
CA ALA A 142 -8.07 -12.69 -0.16
C ALA A 142 -9.02 -12.38 0.98
N SER A 143 -9.78 -13.38 1.39
CA SER A 143 -10.64 -13.39 2.56
C SER A 143 -10.36 -14.60 3.45
N LYS A 144 -10.48 -14.42 4.76
CA LYS A 144 -10.40 -15.53 5.73
C LYS A 144 -11.57 -16.47 5.48
N SER A 145 -11.29 -17.77 5.37
CA SER A 145 -12.30 -18.81 5.14
C SER A 145 -12.99 -19.25 6.43
#